data_AF-A0A2H6FBB9-F1
#
_entry.id   AF-A0A2H6FBB9-F1
#
_cell.length_a   1.000
_cell.length_b   1.000
_cell.length_c   1.000
_cell.angle_alpha   90.00
_cell.angle_beta   90.00
_cell.angle_gamma   90.00
#
_symmetry.space_group_name_H-M   'P 1'
#
loop_
_entity.id
_entity.type
_entity.pdbx_description
1 polymer ?
#
loop_
_entity_poly.entity_id
_entity_poly.type
_entity_poly.pdbx_seq_one_letter_code
_entity_poly.pdbx_strand_id
1 'polypeptide(L)'
;MFLKGICKKTSCNLVNFVDKYVFILISIILLLFTFVNSSAAQFTAAQFGDYGNVTVMEVEGNYDAKLPDGTNNDLPRQVIAKEFYRLHKDEYDFLVIFSNFNFAMPAGDADAYYSHVKNDTQGIGLEIFDNTSFYGSNGKLQGTVDMGNIAGMTVDPFDPDFEHTLSTLNHELMHRWGAYVHFREADGAGSIALLGKKTESLELSA
;
A
#
# COMPACT_ATOMS: atom_id res chain seq x y z
N MET A 1 31.82 -81.07 -25.40
CA MET A 1 30.99 -80.12 -26.17
C MET A 1 30.90 -78.83 -25.35
N PHE A 2 31.70 -77.82 -25.69
CA PHE A 2 31.78 -76.55 -24.94
C PHE A 2 30.58 -75.66 -25.32
N LEU A 3 29.76 -75.29 -24.34
CA LEU A 3 28.77 -74.22 -24.49
C LEU A 3 29.17 -73.02 -23.63
N LYS A 4 29.46 -71.93 -24.35
CA LYS A 4 29.74 -70.57 -23.85
C LYS A 4 28.55 -70.03 -23.05
N GLY A 5 28.81 -69.56 -21.83
CA GLY A 5 27.87 -68.76 -21.05
C GLY A 5 27.98 -67.27 -21.38
N ILE A 6 26.84 -66.68 -21.71
CA ILE A 6 26.63 -65.34 -22.24
C ILE A 6 26.72 -64.28 -21.13
N CYS A 7 27.54 -63.25 -21.34
CA CYS A 7 27.60 -62.05 -20.50
C CYS A 7 26.33 -61.19 -20.71
N LYS A 8 25.62 -60.88 -19.61
CA LYS A 8 24.34 -60.13 -19.57
C LYS A 8 24.53 -58.67 -20.01
N LYS A 9 23.94 -58.30 -21.15
CA LYS A 9 23.92 -56.94 -21.73
C LYS A 9 22.90 -55.99 -21.07
N THR A 10 22.17 -56.44 -20.05
CA THR A 10 21.00 -55.73 -19.48
C THR A 10 21.31 -54.78 -18.33
N SER A 11 22.49 -54.84 -17.71
CA SER A 11 22.83 -53.98 -16.56
C SER A 11 23.33 -52.58 -16.92
N CYS A 12 23.76 -52.34 -18.17
CA CYS A 12 24.40 -51.07 -18.56
C CYS A 12 23.39 -49.96 -18.96
N ASN A 13 22.17 -50.32 -19.37
CA ASN A 13 21.15 -49.34 -19.79
C ASN A 13 20.28 -48.83 -18.64
N LEU A 14 20.20 -49.56 -17.52
CA LEU A 14 19.35 -49.16 -16.38
C LEU A 14 20.02 -48.04 -15.56
N VAL A 15 21.35 -48.07 -15.42
CA VAL A 15 22.12 -47.06 -14.67
C VAL A 15 22.04 -45.69 -15.35
N ASN A 16 22.27 -45.64 -16.68
CA ASN A 16 22.18 -44.39 -17.46
C ASN A 16 20.75 -43.80 -17.54
N PHE A 17 19.72 -44.65 -17.44
CA PHE A 17 18.33 -44.19 -17.43
C PHE A 17 18.02 -43.51 -16.09
N VAL A 18 18.28 -44.19 -14.96
CA VAL A 18 18.01 -43.66 -13.61
C VAL A 18 18.79 -42.38 -13.35
N ASP A 19 20.07 -42.30 -13.73
CA ASP A 19 20.88 -41.10 -13.54
C ASP A 19 20.31 -39.89 -14.28
N LYS A 20 19.84 -40.07 -15.52
CA LYS A 20 19.27 -38.97 -16.32
C LYS A 20 17.99 -38.39 -15.70
N TYR A 21 17.12 -39.24 -15.14
CA TYR A 21 15.89 -38.76 -14.46
C TYR A 21 16.17 -38.19 -13.07
N VAL A 22 17.20 -38.68 -12.37
CA VAL A 22 17.65 -38.11 -11.10
C VAL A 22 18.22 -36.70 -11.29
N PHE A 23 19.05 -36.47 -12.32
CA PHE A 23 19.56 -35.13 -12.65
C PHE A 23 18.44 -34.16 -13.08
N ILE A 24 17.43 -34.64 -13.82
CA ILE A 24 16.26 -33.84 -14.19
C ILE A 24 15.41 -33.51 -12.95
N LEU A 25 15.16 -34.47 -12.05
CA LEU A 25 14.43 -34.21 -10.80
C LEU A 25 15.18 -33.23 -9.90
N ILE A 26 16.49 -33.38 -9.74
CA ILE A 26 17.32 -32.46 -8.94
C ILE A 26 17.30 -31.06 -9.55
N SER A 27 17.37 -30.94 -10.88
CA SER A 27 17.30 -29.64 -11.57
C SER A 27 15.93 -28.98 -11.44
N ILE A 28 14.83 -29.75 -11.49
CA ILE A 28 13.46 -29.26 -11.26
C ILE A 28 13.27 -28.83 -9.80
N ILE A 29 13.80 -29.58 -8.83
CA ILE A 29 13.77 -29.23 -7.40
C ILE A 29 14.60 -27.96 -7.15
N LEU A 30 15.78 -27.81 -7.79
CA LEU A 30 16.58 -26.59 -7.70
C LEU A 30 15.87 -25.38 -8.33
N LEU A 31 15.17 -25.58 -9.45
CA LEU A 31 14.35 -24.54 -10.10
C LEU A 31 13.12 -24.14 -9.27
N LEU A 32 12.51 -25.09 -8.55
CA LEU A 32 11.38 -24.84 -7.65
C LEU A 32 11.79 -24.13 -6.35
N PHE A 33 13.03 -24.33 -5.89
CA PHE A 33 13.57 -23.63 -4.71
C PHE A 33 14.02 -22.18 -4.99
N THR A 34 14.20 -21.78 -6.25
CA THR A 34 14.57 -20.40 -6.61
C THR A 34 13.40 -19.41 -6.69
N PHE A 35 12.15 -19.85 -6.45
CA PHE A 35 10.95 -19.00 -6.52
C PHE A 35 10.33 -18.65 -5.16
N VAL A 36 11.11 -18.67 -4.09
CA VAL A 36 10.62 -18.23 -2.78
C VAL A 36 11.70 -17.38 -2.14
N ASN A 37 11.61 -16.07 -2.39
CA ASN A 37 11.92 -14.97 -1.46
C ASN A 37 11.70 -13.64 -2.20
N SER A 38 10.46 -13.39 -2.65
CA SER A 38 10.01 -12.00 -2.66
C SER A 38 9.56 -11.70 -1.24
N SER A 39 10.46 -11.13 -0.43
CA SER A 39 10.00 -10.46 0.79
C SER A 39 9.15 -9.29 0.32
N ALA A 40 7.83 -9.48 0.25
CA ALA A 40 6.92 -8.36 0.28
C ALA A 40 7.34 -7.51 1.48
N ALA A 41 7.53 -6.20 1.29
CA ALA A 41 7.94 -5.31 2.36
C ALA A 41 6.98 -5.54 3.55
N GLN A 42 7.49 -6.13 4.62
CA GLN A 42 6.68 -6.51 5.76
C GLN A 42 6.44 -5.24 6.56
N PHE A 43 5.25 -4.66 6.40
CA PHE A 43 4.77 -3.62 7.31
C PHE A 43 3.93 -4.28 8.40
N THR A 44 4.16 -3.91 9.65
CA THR A 44 3.40 -4.40 10.80
C THR A 44 2.79 -3.22 11.56
N ALA A 45 1.64 -3.47 12.19
CA ALA A 45 1.03 -2.58 13.16
C ALA A 45 0.54 -3.41 14.34
N ALA A 46 0.82 -2.95 15.55
CA ALA A 46 0.31 -3.56 16.77
C ALA A 46 -0.27 -2.47 17.66
N GLN A 47 -1.54 -2.62 18.05
CA GLN A 47 -2.17 -1.66 18.94
C GLN A 47 -1.55 -1.74 20.34
N PHE A 48 -1.12 -0.59 20.86
CA PHE A 48 -0.65 -0.45 22.24
C PHE A 48 -1.82 -0.21 23.21
N GLY A 49 -2.81 0.58 22.78
CA GLY A 49 -4.03 0.83 23.54
C GLY A 49 -4.77 2.08 23.09
N ASP A 50 -5.92 2.33 23.71
CA ASP A 50 -6.74 3.53 23.47
C ASP A 50 -6.61 4.52 24.63
N TYR A 51 -6.40 5.79 24.28
CA TYR A 51 -6.20 6.91 25.21
C TYR A 51 -7.22 7.99 24.89
N GLY A 52 -8.40 7.89 25.51
CA GLY A 52 -9.54 8.72 25.15
C GLY A 52 -10.04 8.35 23.75
N ASN A 53 -9.99 9.31 22.83
CA ASN A 53 -10.44 9.12 21.44
C ASN A 53 -9.28 8.84 20.47
N VAL A 54 -8.10 8.47 20.99
CA VAL A 54 -6.90 8.21 20.21
C VAL A 54 -6.43 6.78 20.44
N THR A 55 -6.34 6.01 19.36
CA THR A 55 -5.68 4.71 19.37
C THR A 55 -4.19 4.88 19.10
N VAL A 56 -3.35 4.31 19.96
CA VAL A 56 -1.89 4.33 19.80
C VAL A 56 -1.43 2.98 19.30
N MET A 57 -0.57 2.98 18.29
CA MET A 57 -0.01 1.78 17.67
C MET A 57 1.51 1.89 17.55
N GLU A 58 2.17 0.74 17.66
CA GLU A 58 3.56 0.57 17.23
C GLU A 58 3.55 0.02 15.80
N VAL A 59 4.39 0.59 14.93
CA VAL A 59 4.50 0.18 13.54
C VAL A 59 5.95 -0.07 13.16
N GLU A 60 6.17 -1.02 12.26
CA GLU A 60 7.49 -1.32 11.72
C GLU A 60 7.39 -1.52 10.20
N GLY A 61 8.37 -1.00 9.46
CA GLY A 61 8.45 -1.10 8.00
C GLY A 61 8.44 0.25 7.29
N ASN A 62 8.38 0.22 5.96
CA ASN A 62 8.37 1.43 5.15
C ASN A 62 7.01 2.16 5.23
N TYR A 63 6.98 3.33 5.85
CA TYR A 63 5.78 4.18 5.99
C TYR A 63 5.68 5.31 4.95
N ASP A 64 6.71 5.48 4.11
CA ASP A 64 6.75 6.53 3.09
C ASP A 64 5.51 6.50 2.22
N ALA A 65 5.05 7.66 1.77
CA ALA A 65 3.82 7.79 0.99
C ALA A 65 3.92 7.10 -0.38
N LYS A 66 5.13 7.00 -0.92
CA LYS A 66 5.41 6.40 -2.23
C LYS A 66 6.50 5.33 -2.12
N LEU A 67 6.39 4.31 -2.96
CA LEU A 67 7.42 3.32 -3.18
C LEU A 67 8.54 3.89 -4.08
N PRO A 68 9.73 3.25 -4.13
CA PRO A 68 10.84 3.71 -4.96
C PRO A 68 10.53 3.80 -6.47
N ASP A 69 9.51 3.09 -6.94
CA ASP A 69 9.02 3.14 -8.33
C ASP A 69 8.02 4.30 -8.59
N GLY A 70 7.72 5.11 -7.57
CA GLY A 70 6.80 6.26 -7.64
C GLY A 70 5.33 5.92 -7.38
N THR A 71 4.98 4.64 -7.28
CA THR A 71 3.61 4.20 -6.95
C THR A 71 3.25 4.51 -5.51
N ASN A 72 1.96 4.59 -5.19
CA ASN A 72 1.51 4.85 -3.83
C ASN A 72 1.80 3.65 -2.93
N ASN A 73 2.28 3.93 -1.72
CA ASN A 73 2.51 2.92 -0.70
C ASN A 73 1.28 2.84 0.24
N ASP A 74 0.23 2.18 -0.25
CA ASP A 74 -1.05 2.07 0.48
C ASP A 74 -1.02 0.99 1.57
N LEU A 75 -0.09 0.04 1.49
CA LEU A 75 -0.01 -1.12 2.39
C LEU A 75 0.06 -0.71 3.89
N PRO A 76 0.88 0.26 4.32
CA PRO A 76 0.89 0.70 5.71
C PRO A 76 -0.47 1.17 6.22
N ARG A 77 -1.19 1.97 5.41
CA ARG A 77 -2.53 2.46 5.79
C ARG A 77 -3.54 1.32 5.87
N GLN A 78 -3.45 0.35 4.96
CA GLN A 78 -4.27 -0.86 5.01
C GLN A 78 -4.03 -1.70 6.27
N VAL A 79 -2.77 -1.87 6.67
CA VAL A 79 -2.39 -2.66 7.85
C VAL A 79 -2.81 -1.95 9.14
N ILE A 80 -2.59 -0.64 9.24
CA ILE A 80 -3.04 0.18 10.37
C ILE A 80 -4.56 0.13 10.51
N ALA A 81 -5.29 0.33 9.42
CA ALA A 81 -6.75 0.27 9.43
C ALA A 81 -7.27 -1.11 9.86
N LYS A 82 -6.68 -2.19 9.35
CA LYS A 82 -7.03 -3.56 9.76
C LYS A 82 -6.80 -3.79 11.25
N GLU A 83 -5.67 -3.32 11.80
CA GLU A 83 -5.41 -3.45 13.23
C GLU A 83 -6.37 -2.59 14.07
N PHE A 84 -6.72 -1.39 13.59
CA PHE A 84 -7.72 -0.53 14.22
C PHE A 84 -9.09 -1.23 14.30
N TYR A 85 -9.61 -1.72 13.18
CA TYR A 85 -10.92 -2.38 13.12
C TYR A 85 -10.95 -3.76 13.79
N ARG A 86 -9.81 -4.31 14.22
CA ARG A 86 -9.78 -5.54 15.02
C ARG A 86 -10.47 -5.34 16.38
N LEU A 87 -10.38 -4.14 16.96
CA LEU A 87 -10.95 -3.80 18.27
C LEU A 87 -12.04 -2.72 18.20
N HIS A 88 -12.22 -2.07 17.05
CA HIS A 88 -13.19 -1.00 16.85
C HIS A 88 -14.29 -1.39 15.86
N LYS A 89 -15.49 -0.84 16.04
CA LYS A 89 -16.57 -1.02 15.08
C LYS A 89 -16.26 -0.31 13.76
N ASP A 90 -16.79 -0.84 12.68
CA ASP A 90 -16.76 -0.18 11.38
C ASP A 90 -17.82 0.93 11.31
N GLU A 91 -17.53 2.07 11.93
CA GLU A 91 -18.40 3.24 12.00
C GLU A 91 -17.66 4.57 11.77
N TYR A 92 -16.44 4.49 11.23
CA TYR A 92 -15.56 5.64 11.00
C TYR A 92 -15.43 5.90 9.50
N ASP A 93 -15.77 7.14 9.09
CA ASP A 93 -15.60 7.58 7.69
C ASP A 93 -14.14 7.86 7.36
N PHE A 94 -13.33 8.27 8.34
CA PHE A 94 -11.92 8.62 8.13
C PHE A 94 -11.05 8.12 9.27
N LEU A 95 -9.83 7.71 8.95
CA LEU A 95 -8.75 7.52 9.92
C LEU A 95 -7.73 8.64 9.75
N VAL A 96 -7.58 9.48 10.77
CA VAL A 96 -6.56 10.53 10.80
C VAL A 96 -5.36 10.00 11.58
N ILE A 97 -4.21 9.91 10.91
CA ILE A 97 -3.01 9.25 11.40
C ILE A 97 -1.93 10.30 11.61
N PHE A 98 -1.46 10.36 12.85
CA PHE A 98 -0.27 11.13 13.23
C PHE A 98 0.86 10.15 13.51
N SER A 99 2.03 10.45 12.98
CA SER A 99 3.26 9.72 13.32
C SER A 99 4.03 10.48 14.41
N ASN A 100 4.93 9.80 15.10
CA ASN A 100 5.94 10.41 15.96
C ASN A 100 7.35 10.33 15.35
N PHE A 101 7.43 10.01 14.06
CA PHE A 101 8.65 9.86 13.27
C PHE A 101 8.48 10.54 11.92
N ASN A 102 9.59 10.89 11.27
CA ASN A 102 9.54 11.45 9.92
C ASN A 102 9.46 10.33 8.88
N PHE A 103 8.74 10.58 7.80
CA PHE A 103 8.66 9.71 6.63
C PHE A 103 8.56 10.56 5.35
N ALA A 104 8.82 9.98 4.19
CA ALA A 104 8.75 10.70 2.93
C ALA A 104 7.29 10.96 2.52
N MET A 105 6.93 12.25 2.44
CA MET A 105 5.65 12.72 1.95
C MET A 105 5.55 12.61 0.42
N PRO A 106 4.34 12.57 -0.18
CA PRO A 106 4.18 12.35 -1.62
C PRO A 106 4.81 13.48 -2.46
N ALA A 107 4.93 14.69 -1.89
CA ALA A 107 5.71 15.79 -2.41
C ALA A 107 6.57 16.37 -1.27
N GLY A 108 7.78 16.84 -1.59
CA GLY A 108 8.77 17.28 -0.58
C GLY A 108 8.37 18.50 0.25
N ASP A 109 7.28 19.19 -0.12
CA ASP A 109 6.70 20.34 0.56
C ASP A 109 5.30 20.08 1.16
N ALA A 110 4.82 18.84 1.13
CA ALA A 110 3.52 18.49 1.71
C ALA A 110 3.63 18.25 3.23
N ASP A 111 2.81 18.95 4.00
CA ASP A 111 2.72 18.75 5.46
C ASP A 111 1.84 17.55 5.82
N ALA A 112 0.82 17.27 5.00
CA ALA A 112 -0.11 16.17 5.16
C ALA A 112 -0.63 15.72 3.79
N TYR A 113 -1.31 14.57 3.74
CA TYR A 113 -2.02 14.16 2.53
C TYR A 113 -3.23 13.25 2.81
N TYR A 114 -4.18 13.30 1.88
CA TYR A 114 -5.34 12.41 1.82
C TYR A 114 -5.12 11.22 0.88
N SER A 115 -5.46 10.00 1.33
CA SER A 115 -5.54 8.80 0.49
C SER A 115 -6.98 8.33 0.37
N HIS A 116 -7.49 8.23 -0.86
CA HIS A 116 -8.83 7.71 -1.12
C HIS A 116 -8.91 6.19 -0.88
N VAL A 117 -9.89 5.79 -0.08
CA VAL A 117 -10.27 4.38 0.10
C VAL A 117 -11.53 4.06 -0.67
N LYS A 118 -12.49 5.00 -0.70
CA LYS A 118 -13.75 4.87 -1.41
C LYS A 118 -14.14 6.20 -2.05
N ASN A 119 -14.69 6.13 -3.26
CA ASN A 119 -15.47 7.23 -3.82
C ASN A 119 -16.83 6.72 -4.28
N ASP A 120 -17.88 7.19 -3.62
CA ASP A 120 -19.29 6.98 -3.98
C ASP A 120 -19.93 8.25 -4.57
N THR A 121 -19.14 9.30 -4.79
CA THR A 121 -19.59 10.61 -5.25
C THR A 121 -19.30 10.81 -6.73
N GLN A 122 -20.34 11.10 -7.51
CA GLN A 122 -20.22 11.42 -8.94
C GLN A 122 -20.04 12.93 -9.15
N GLY A 123 -19.61 13.33 -10.35
CA GLY A 123 -19.54 14.74 -10.76
C GLY A 123 -18.33 15.51 -10.24
N ILE A 124 -17.45 14.86 -9.48
CA ILE A 124 -16.19 15.44 -9.00
C ILE A 124 -14.99 15.07 -9.88
N GLY A 125 -15.17 14.39 -11.01
CA GLY A 125 -14.07 14.04 -11.91
C GLY A 125 -13.21 12.84 -11.47
N LEU A 126 -13.68 12.07 -10.47
CA LEU A 126 -13.10 10.78 -10.08
C LEU A 126 -14.04 9.63 -10.47
N GLU A 127 -13.46 8.44 -10.68
CA GLU A 127 -14.21 7.20 -10.83
C GLU A 127 -14.93 6.81 -9.53
N ILE A 128 -16.01 6.04 -9.67
CA ILE A 128 -16.66 5.40 -8.52
C ILE A 128 -15.94 4.10 -8.22
N PHE A 129 -15.43 3.95 -7.00
CA PHE A 129 -14.72 2.75 -6.56
C PHE A 129 -14.89 2.52 -5.05
N ASP A 130 -14.63 1.29 -4.62
CA ASP A 130 -14.67 0.90 -3.23
C ASP A 130 -13.56 -0.13 -2.91
N ASN A 131 -12.53 0.36 -2.20
CA ASN A 131 -11.41 -0.45 -1.74
C ASN A 131 -11.48 -0.75 -0.23
N THR A 132 -12.62 -0.50 0.45
CA THR A 132 -12.69 -0.57 1.92
C THR A 132 -12.27 -1.93 2.47
N SER A 133 -12.54 -3.00 1.72
CA SER A 133 -12.19 -4.37 2.12
C SER A 133 -10.68 -4.57 2.30
N PHE A 134 -9.84 -3.87 1.55
CA PHE A 134 -8.38 -3.91 1.73
C PHE A 134 -7.93 -3.30 3.06
N TYR A 135 -8.74 -2.44 3.65
CA TYR A 135 -8.50 -1.74 4.92
C TYR A 135 -9.21 -2.39 6.10
N GLY A 136 -9.95 -3.48 5.90
CA GLY A 136 -10.72 -4.14 6.96
C GLY A 136 -12.05 -3.46 7.29
N SER A 137 -12.47 -2.45 6.51
CA SER A 137 -13.77 -1.80 6.62
C SER A 137 -14.80 -2.48 5.70
N ASN A 138 -16.06 -2.53 6.15
CA ASN A 138 -17.21 -3.10 5.46
C ASN A 138 -18.04 -2.00 4.76
N GLY A 139 -17.37 -1.12 4.02
CA GLY A 139 -17.99 -0.10 3.17
C GLY A 139 -18.08 1.30 3.79
N LYS A 140 -17.59 1.50 5.02
CA LYS A 140 -17.66 2.80 5.71
C LYS A 140 -16.49 3.71 5.41
N LEU A 141 -15.26 3.19 5.47
CA LEU A 141 -14.05 4.00 5.35
C LEU A 141 -13.98 4.72 3.99
N GLN A 142 -13.99 6.04 4.02
CA GLN A 142 -13.90 6.92 2.85
C GLN A 142 -12.44 7.21 2.47
N GLY A 143 -11.56 7.34 3.46
CA GLY A 143 -10.14 7.59 3.24
C GLY A 143 -9.33 7.65 4.52
N THR A 144 -8.02 7.81 4.36
CA THR A 144 -7.09 8.09 5.45
C THR A 144 -6.45 9.46 5.25
N VAL A 145 -6.13 10.14 6.34
CA VAL A 145 -5.36 11.38 6.33
C VAL A 145 -4.08 11.15 7.10
N ASP A 146 -2.95 11.35 6.44
CA ASP A 146 -1.64 11.28 7.07
C ASP A 146 -1.17 12.69 7.38
N MET A 147 -1.15 13.03 8.66
CA MET A 147 -0.85 14.40 9.10
C MET A 147 0.65 14.68 9.17
N GLY A 148 1.52 13.67 9.23
CA GLY A 148 2.96 13.85 9.41
C GLY A 148 3.44 13.62 10.85
N ASN A 149 4.64 14.12 11.18
CA ASN A 149 5.23 13.96 12.51
C ASN A 149 4.63 14.98 13.48
N ILE A 150 3.90 14.49 14.49
CA ILE A 150 3.20 15.31 15.48
C ILE A 150 4.13 16.26 16.24
N ALA A 151 5.42 15.95 16.37
CA ALA A 151 6.39 16.83 17.03
C ALA A 151 6.61 18.17 16.30
N GLY A 152 6.25 18.25 15.01
CA GLY A 152 6.31 19.47 14.22
C GLY A 152 5.01 20.29 14.20
N MET A 153 4.01 19.91 15.00
CA MET A 153 2.67 20.51 14.94
C MET A 153 2.25 21.12 16.28
N THR A 154 1.41 22.14 16.18
CA THR A 154 0.70 22.71 17.33
C THR A 154 -0.63 21.98 17.49
N VAL A 155 -0.78 21.23 18.59
CA VAL A 155 -1.98 20.41 18.87
C VAL A 155 -2.76 20.88 20.11
N ASP A 156 -2.26 21.91 20.81
CA ASP A 156 -2.99 22.53 21.92
C ASP A 156 -4.06 23.48 21.36
N PRO A 157 -5.37 23.23 21.57
CA PRO A 157 -6.43 24.07 21.04
C PRO A 157 -6.47 25.50 21.61
N PHE A 158 -5.67 25.80 22.64
CA PHE A 158 -5.55 27.16 23.19
C PHE A 158 -4.38 27.96 22.58
N ASP A 159 -3.54 27.32 21.78
CA ASP A 159 -2.47 27.98 21.05
C ASP A 159 -3.01 28.53 19.71
N PRO A 160 -2.77 29.80 19.36
CA PRO A 160 -3.26 30.38 18.10
C PRO A 160 -2.75 29.66 16.84
N ASP A 161 -1.58 29.00 16.90
CA ASP A 161 -1.03 28.27 15.77
C ASP A 161 -1.73 26.92 15.54
N PHE A 162 -2.61 26.48 16.46
CA PHE A 162 -3.46 25.29 16.27
C PHE A 162 -4.35 25.40 15.02
N GLU A 163 -4.78 26.61 14.67
CA GLU A 163 -5.57 26.87 13.46
C GLU A 163 -4.83 26.42 12.20
N HIS A 164 -3.50 26.46 12.18
CA HIS A 164 -2.72 25.95 11.05
C HIS A 164 -2.88 24.44 10.91
N THR A 165 -2.72 23.67 12.00
CA THR A 165 -2.91 22.22 12.00
C THR A 165 -4.33 21.83 11.61
N LEU A 166 -5.33 22.55 12.13
CA LEU A 166 -6.73 22.32 11.77
C LEU A 166 -7.00 22.66 10.29
N SER A 167 -6.46 23.78 9.79
CA SER A 167 -6.56 24.17 8.37
C SER A 167 -5.94 23.12 7.45
N THR A 168 -4.78 22.56 7.81
CA THR A 168 -4.13 21.48 7.05
C THR A 168 -5.01 20.23 7.03
N LEU A 169 -5.52 19.76 8.17
CA LEU A 169 -6.44 18.61 8.22
C LEU A 169 -7.69 18.84 7.36
N ASN A 170 -8.29 20.02 7.45
CA ASN A 170 -9.48 20.37 6.66
C ASN A 170 -9.20 20.41 5.15
N HIS A 171 -8.02 20.90 4.75
CA HIS A 171 -7.58 20.86 3.36
C HIS A 171 -7.47 19.41 2.87
N GLU A 172 -6.92 18.51 3.68
CA GLU A 172 -6.81 17.11 3.29
C GLU A 172 -8.18 16.41 3.22
N LEU A 173 -9.07 16.67 4.19
CA LEU A 173 -10.44 16.14 4.13
C LEU A 173 -11.23 16.66 2.92
N MET A 174 -10.96 17.89 2.47
CA MET A 174 -11.57 18.44 1.26
C MET A 174 -11.27 17.58 0.02
N HIS A 175 -10.12 16.89 -0.06
CA HIS A 175 -9.81 16.02 -1.20
C HIS A 175 -10.81 14.88 -1.41
N ARG A 176 -11.61 14.50 -0.41
CA ARG A 176 -12.71 13.53 -0.58
C ARG A 176 -13.80 14.03 -1.53
N TRP A 177 -14.05 15.34 -1.59
CA TRP A 177 -15.16 15.92 -2.36
C TRP A 177 -14.76 17.08 -3.28
N GLY A 178 -13.50 17.48 -3.31
CA GLY A 178 -12.98 18.48 -4.25
C GLY A 178 -13.17 18.07 -5.71
N ALA A 179 -13.24 19.04 -6.61
CA ALA A 179 -13.40 18.77 -8.04
C ALA A 179 -12.06 18.51 -8.73
N TYR A 180 -11.97 17.38 -9.42
CA TYR A 180 -10.84 16.93 -10.23
C TYR A 180 -11.12 17.24 -11.70
N VAL A 181 -10.87 18.49 -12.10
CA VAL A 181 -11.23 19.01 -13.42
C VAL A 181 -10.10 18.82 -14.43
N HIS A 182 -10.38 18.09 -15.50
CA HIS A 182 -9.57 18.06 -16.71
C HIS A 182 -10.21 18.98 -17.75
N PHE A 183 -9.41 19.71 -18.51
CA PHE A 183 -9.91 20.61 -19.54
C PHE A 183 -9.10 20.49 -20.83
N ARG A 184 -9.63 21.08 -21.90
CA ARG A 184 -8.92 21.17 -23.18
C ARG A 184 -8.37 22.56 -23.37
N GLU A 185 -7.10 22.64 -23.73
CA GLU A 185 -6.42 23.86 -24.11
C GLU A 185 -6.91 24.34 -25.49
N ALA A 186 -6.52 25.56 -25.89
CA ALA A 186 -6.93 26.16 -27.16
C ALA A 186 -6.47 25.38 -28.40
N ASP A 187 -5.39 24.60 -28.28
CA ASP A 187 -4.87 23.71 -29.33
C ASP A 187 -5.55 22.33 -29.35
N GLY A 188 -6.48 22.06 -28.42
CA GLY A 188 -7.20 20.81 -28.26
C GLY A 188 -6.51 19.77 -27.37
N ALA A 189 -5.32 20.05 -26.84
CA ALA A 189 -4.63 19.16 -25.91
C ALA A 189 -5.37 19.05 -24.56
N GLY A 190 -5.32 17.89 -23.92
CA GLY A 190 -5.82 17.70 -22.55
C GLY A 190 -4.88 18.33 -21.53
N SER A 191 -5.43 18.91 -20.46
CA SER A 191 -4.68 19.59 -19.41
C SER A 191 -5.24 19.28 -18.03
N ILE A 192 -4.31 19.10 -17.10
CA ILE A 192 -4.55 18.86 -15.67
C ILE A 192 -4.14 20.06 -14.80
N ALA A 193 -3.85 21.22 -15.41
CA ALA A 193 -3.27 22.38 -14.72
C ALA A 193 -4.15 22.92 -13.57
N LEU A 194 -5.44 22.59 -13.55
CA LEU A 194 -6.39 22.98 -12.50
C LEU A 194 -6.46 21.99 -11.33
N LEU A 195 -5.76 20.85 -11.41
CA LEU A 195 -5.73 19.84 -10.35
C LEU A 195 -4.74 20.17 -9.22
N GLY A 196 -4.00 21.28 -9.34
CA GLY A 196 -2.93 21.63 -8.43
C GLY A 196 -1.75 20.66 -8.48
N LYS A 197 -0.71 20.95 -7.70
CA LYS A 197 0.56 20.22 -7.70
C LYS A 197 0.45 18.77 -7.17
N LYS A 198 -0.71 18.37 -6.64
CA LYS A 198 -0.92 17.13 -5.85
C LYS A 198 -1.53 15.95 -6.63
N THR A 199 -1.99 16.14 -7.86
CA THR A 199 -2.89 15.15 -8.51
C THR A 199 -2.20 14.25 -9.55
N GLU A 200 -0.88 14.33 -9.68
CA GLU A 200 -0.11 13.48 -10.61
C GLU A 200 -0.15 11.97 -10.27
N SER A 201 -0.74 11.56 -9.13
CA SER A 201 -0.76 10.17 -8.66
C SER A 201 -1.96 9.32 -9.09
N LEU A 202 -2.92 9.85 -9.85
CA LEU A 202 -4.11 9.08 -10.28
C LEU A 202 -3.95 8.40 -11.66
N GLU A 203 -2.84 8.61 -12.38
CA GLU A 203 -2.66 8.06 -13.73
C GLU A 203 -2.07 6.64 -13.81
N LEU A 204 -1.87 5.92 -12.69
CA LEU A 204 -1.19 4.61 -12.71
C LEU A 204 -2.11 3.38 -12.62
N SER A 205 -3.43 3.53 -12.83
CA SER A 205 -4.35 2.37 -12.79
C SER A 205 -5.37 2.30 -13.94
N ALA A 206 -4.96 2.60 -15.17
CA ALA A 206 -5.72 2.26 -16.38
C ALA A 206 -4.91 1.35 -17.32
#